data_AF-A0A812QV94-F1
#
_entry.id   AF-A0A812QV94-F1
#
_cell.length_a   1.000
_cell.length_b   1.000
_cell.length_c   1.000
_cell.angle_alpha   90.00
_cell.angle_beta   90.00
_cell.angle_gamma   90.00
#
_symmetry.space_group_name_H-M   'P 1'
#
loop_
_entity.id
_entity.type
_entity.pdbx_description
1 polymer ?
#
loop_
_entity_poly.entity_id
_entity_poly.type
_entity_poly.pdbx_seq_one_letter_code
_entity_poly.pdbx_strand_id
1 'polypeptide(L)'
;MMRSGGSSAPVQVDDKLEMLQIRERNKGLPPERTQTTGPKHLRSILRGPWNWSRPKTLAALRPFAVSAKMAPPSITVLTTEDAAEKAQKIVEASKALDAEATTEEVKSYYWWEGKVNFDPEWRVAIKTSAPFSKVEEVVSKAHSYDLPMIIYDLPEPPAEPAHWKGVLAVGGEEAISVAETLVAKRIVACAQASATSLAVKTVLRCKPLVEAQAGQAVQWTSIGGNAGYLKWLEDECVGAE
;
A
#
# COMPACT_ATOMS: atom_id res chain seq x y z
N MET A 1 -32.13 0.64 33.76
CA MET A 1 -30.89 -0.05 34.18
C MET A 1 -30.97 -1.51 33.73
N MET A 2 -30.17 -1.93 32.75
CA MET A 2 -29.59 -3.28 32.65
C MET A 2 -28.31 -3.18 31.80
N ARG A 3 -27.17 -3.58 32.38
CA ARG A 3 -25.87 -3.74 31.73
C ARG A 3 -25.76 -5.19 31.25
N SER A 4 -25.17 -5.41 30.08
CA SER A 4 -24.58 -6.70 29.71
C SER A 4 -23.16 -6.45 29.19
N GLY A 5 -22.19 -7.06 29.87
CA GLY A 5 -20.76 -6.90 29.63
C GLY A 5 -20.27 -7.70 28.42
N GLY A 6 -19.32 -7.13 27.70
CA GLY A 6 -18.54 -7.83 26.68
C GLY A 6 -17.53 -8.75 27.35
N SER A 7 -17.61 -10.04 27.01
CA SER A 7 -16.63 -11.05 27.38
C SER A 7 -15.67 -11.21 26.19
N SER A 8 -14.50 -10.58 26.26
CA SER A 8 -13.37 -10.89 25.39
C SER A 8 -12.79 -12.24 25.82
N ALA A 9 -12.97 -13.28 25.01
CA ALA A 9 -12.33 -14.57 25.26
C ALA A 9 -10.80 -14.43 25.13
N PRO A 10 -10.00 -15.01 26.03
CA PRO A 10 -8.55 -14.97 25.94
C PRO A 10 -8.05 -15.87 24.79
N VAL A 11 -7.12 -15.34 23.99
CA VAL A 11 -6.35 -16.11 22.97
C VAL A 11 -5.71 -17.32 23.64
N GLN A 12 -5.93 -18.51 23.07
CA GLN A 12 -5.47 -19.78 23.65
C GLN A 12 -3.92 -19.87 23.65
N VAL A 13 -3.39 -20.59 24.62
CA VAL A 13 -1.95 -20.66 24.93
C VAL A 13 -1.14 -21.32 23.80
N ASP A 14 -1.77 -22.19 23.01
CA ASP A 14 -1.13 -22.92 21.90
C ASP A 14 -0.77 -21.99 20.73
N ASP A 15 -1.63 -21.02 20.39
CA ASP A 15 -1.36 -20.04 19.32
C ASP A 15 -0.15 -19.17 19.64
N LYS A 16 0.05 -18.79 20.92
CA LYS A 16 1.22 -18.01 21.35
C LYS A 16 2.52 -18.79 21.20
N LEU A 17 2.48 -20.10 21.38
CA LEU A 17 3.65 -20.95 21.33
C LEU A 17 4.11 -21.19 19.89
N GLU A 18 3.16 -21.37 18.97
CA GLU A 18 3.44 -21.49 17.54
C GLU A 18 3.99 -20.16 16.97
N MET A 19 3.42 -19.03 17.41
CA MET A 19 3.87 -17.67 17.06
C MET A 19 5.30 -17.34 17.52
N LEU A 20 5.72 -17.82 18.68
CA LEU A 20 7.09 -17.63 19.18
C LEU A 20 8.10 -18.51 18.43
N GLN A 21 7.69 -19.71 18.02
CA GLN A 21 8.56 -20.64 17.29
C GLN A 21 8.85 -20.18 15.86
N ILE A 22 7.91 -19.50 15.20
CA ILE A 22 8.11 -18.91 13.87
C ILE A 22 9.10 -17.74 13.94
N ARG A 23 8.97 -16.86 14.94
CA ARG A 23 9.86 -15.70 15.15
C ARG A 23 11.31 -16.08 15.42
N GLU A 24 11.54 -17.17 16.15
CA GLU A 24 12.90 -17.67 16.41
C GLU A 24 13.54 -18.32 15.17
N ARG A 25 12.75 -18.85 14.24
CA ARG A 25 13.27 -19.49 13.01
C ARG A 25 13.85 -18.50 12.00
N ASN A 26 13.33 -17.28 11.96
CA ASN A 26 13.67 -16.28 10.94
C ASN A 26 14.72 -15.25 11.40
N LYS A 27 15.24 -15.37 12.64
CA LYS A 27 16.32 -14.53 13.12
C LYS A 27 17.65 -14.88 12.44
N GLY A 28 18.19 -13.94 11.66
CA GLY A 28 19.60 -13.94 11.27
C GLY A 28 19.94 -14.47 9.87
N LEU A 29 18.96 -14.63 8.98
CA LEU A 29 19.25 -14.96 7.58
C LEU A 29 19.56 -13.68 6.77
N PRO A 30 20.73 -13.57 6.12
CA PRO A 30 21.09 -12.39 5.33
C PRO A 30 20.41 -12.41 3.95
N PRO A 31 19.97 -11.26 3.41
CA PRO A 31 19.47 -11.18 2.04
C PRO A 31 20.61 -11.27 1.02
N GLU A 32 20.52 -12.22 0.09
CA GLU A 32 21.50 -12.46 -0.96
C GLU A 32 21.42 -11.34 -2.03
N ARG A 33 22.57 -10.70 -2.28
CA ARG A 33 22.71 -9.50 -3.11
C ARG A 33 23.11 -9.87 -4.54
N THR A 34 22.26 -9.61 -5.53
CA THR A 34 22.69 -9.59 -6.94
C THR A 34 22.66 -8.17 -7.50
N GLN A 35 23.84 -7.71 -7.91
CA GLN A 35 24.09 -6.42 -8.54
C GLN A 35 24.03 -6.58 -10.06
N THR A 36 23.33 -5.71 -10.77
CA THR A 36 23.65 -5.41 -12.17
C THR A 36 23.40 -3.94 -12.53
N THR A 37 24.40 -3.41 -13.22
CA THR A 37 24.68 -2.05 -13.69
C THR A 37 23.73 -1.54 -14.78
N GLY A 38 23.43 -0.23 -14.79
CA GLY A 38 22.66 0.44 -15.85
C GLY A 38 23.44 0.79 -17.12
N PRO A 39 22.82 1.49 -18.09
CA PRO A 39 23.55 2.30 -19.06
C PRO A 39 23.15 3.78 -19.08
N LYS A 40 24.16 4.61 -19.37
CA LYS A 40 24.15 6.06 -19.59
C LYS A 40 23.93 6.39 -21.08
N HIS A 41 23.64 7.67 -21.33
CA HIS A 41 23.56 8.41 -22.62
C HIS A 41 22.13 8.56 -23.19
N LEU A 42 21.68 9.72 -23.67
CA LEU A 42 22.29 10.71 -24.57
C LEU A 42 21.73 12.14 -24.31
N ARG A 43 22.56 13.18 -24.48
CA ARG A 43 22.16 14.61 -24.41
C ARG A 43 22.03 15.23 -25.82
N SER A 44 21.16 16.25 -25.89
CA SER A 44 21.26 17.46 -26.75
C SER A 44 20.89 17.26 -28.24
N ILE A 45 20.31 18.17 -29.04
CA ILE A 45 20.21 19.64 -29.21
C ILE A 45 18.92 19.86 -30.06
N LEU A 46 18.17 20.97 -29.94
CA LEU A 46 18.16 22.05 -30.95
C LEU A 46 17.44 23.31 -30.41
N ARG A 47 18.19 24.41 -30.44
CA ARG A 47 17.75 25.81 -30.33
C ARG A 47 17.38 26.32 -31.72
N GLY A 48 16.42 27.23 -31.82
CA GLY A 48 16.27 28.09 -33.00
C GLY A 48 15.03 29.01 -32.94
N PRO A 49 15.12 30.29 -33.35
CA PRO A 49 14.25 31.37 -32.87
C PRO A 49 13.22 31.84 -33.92
N TRP A 50 12.10 32.45 -33.53
CA TRP A 50 11.61 33.73 -34.11
C TRP A 50 10.38 34.31 -33.38
N ASN A 51 10.22 35.63 -33.60
CA ASN A 51 9.44 36.68 -32.94
C ASN A 51 8.17 37.12 -33.74
N TRP A 52 7.39 38.04 -33.14
CA TRP A 52 6.26 38.87 -33.62
C TRP A 52 4.88 38.18 -33.58
N SER A 53 3.79 38.73 -33.02
CA SER A 53 3.40 40.12 -32.76
C SER A 53 2.27 40.16 -31.72
N ARG A 54 2.16 41.26 -30.95
CA ARG A 54 0.95 41.62 -30.19
C ARG A 54 -0.04 42.39 -31.06
N PRO A 55 -1.35 42.11 -30.96
CA PRO A 55 -2.38 43.13 -31.13
C PRO A 55 -2.91 43.63 -29.78
N LYS A 56 -2.99 44.95 -29.65
CA LYS A 56 -3.79 45.65 -28.63
C LYS A 56 -5.23 45.69 -29.14
N THR A 57 -6.22 45.34 -28.32
CA THR A 57 -7.37 46.20 -27.95
C THR A 57 -8.50 45.44 -27.27
N LEU A 58 -9.22 46.21 -26.45
CA LEU A 58 -10.58 46.04 -25.92
C LEU A 58 -10.73 45.29 -24.59
N ALA A 59 -10.86 46.14 -23.56
CA ALA A 59 -11.41 45.83 -22.26
C ALA A 59 -12.71 45.04 -22.39
N ALA A 60 -12.69 43.82 -21.85
CA ALA A 60 -13.87 43.07 -21.51
C ALA A 60 -13.92 42.96 -19.99
N LEU A 61 -15.10 43.29 -19.46
CA LEU A 61 -15.54 43.22 -18.07
C LEU A 61 -14.86 42.08 -17.30
N ARG A 62 -14.20 42.40 -16.18
CA ARG A 62 -13.73 41.39 -15.23
C ARG A 62 -14.97 40.85 -14.50
N PRO A 63 -15.37 39.58 -14.67
CA PRO A 63 -16.08 38.94 -13.59
C PRO A 63 -15.09 38.86 -12.42
N PHE A 64 -15.57 39.10 -11.20
CA PHE A 64 -14.86 38.65 -10.00
C PHE A 64 -14.74 37.12 -10.11
N ALA A 65 -13.70 36.64 -10.78
CA ALA A 65 -13.27 35.27 -10.68
C ALA A 65 -12.69 35.13 -9.27
N VAL A 66 -13.50 34.62 -8.35
CA VAL A 66 -12.97 33.95 -7.17
C VAL A 66 -12.15 32.80 -7.73
N SER A 67 -10.85 33.01 -7.86
CA SER A 67 -9.90 31.94 -8.14
C SER A 67 -9.94 31.03 -6.92
N ALA A 68 -10.83 30.04 -6.93
CA ALA A 68 -10.73 28.90 -6.03
C ALA A 68 -9.33 28.35 -6.25
N LYS A 69 -8.44 28.56 -5.28
CA LYS A 69 -7.13 27.92 -5.25
C LYS A 69 -7.45 26.43 -5.11
N MET A 70 -7.50 25.69 -6.22
CA MET A 70 -7.62 24.24 -6.15
C MET A 70 -6.45 23.75 -5.32
N ALA A 71 -6.75 23.08 -4.21
CA ALA A 71 -5.73 22.38 -3.45
C ALA A 71 -5.02 21.42 -4.41
N PRO A 72 -3.69 21.30 -4.34
CA PRO A 72 -2.96 20.33 -5.16
C PRO A 72 -3.56 18.94 -4.92
N PRO A 73 -3.63 18.09 -5.97
CA PRO A 73 -4.16 16.73 -5.82
C PRO A 73 -3.38 16.00 -4.72
N SER A 74 -4.09 15.51 -3.70
CA SER A 74 -3.49 14.74 -2.62
C SER A 74 -3.51 13.25 -2.94
N ILE A 75 -2.45 12.54 -2.56
CA ILE A 75 -2.38 11.08 -2.59
C ILE A 75 -2.55 10.52 -1.18
N THR A 76 -3.06 9.30 -1.09
CA THR A 76 -3.06 8.49 0.14
C THR A 76 -2.06 7.36 -0.05
N VAL A 77 -1.03 7.33 0.78
CA VAL A 77 0.02 6.30 0.81
C VAL A 77 -0.24 5.36 1.99
N LEU A 78 -0.05 4.06 1.79
CA LEU A 78 -0.16 3.02 2.81
C LEU A 78 1.18 2.30 2.97
N THR A 79 1.56 2.05 4.21
CA THR A 79 2.71 1.23 4.60
C THR A 79 2.43 0.49 5.91
N THR A 80 3.29 -0.44 6.35
CA THR A 80 3.11 -1.21 7.59
C THR A 80 4.40 -1.41 8.36
N GLU A 81 4.33 -1.46 9.69
CA GLU A 81 5.45 -1.79 10.58
C GLU A 81 5.06 -2.88 11.59
N ASP A 82 6.04 -3.64 12.10
CA ASP A 82 5.81 -4.72 13.07
C ASP A 82 5.55 -4.25 14.51
N ALA A 83 5.69 -2.94 14.78
CA ALA A 83 5.58 -2.38 16.12
C ALA A 83 4.98 -0.97 16.10
N ALA A 84 4.16 -0.69 17.11
CA ALA A 84 3.50 0.60 17.29
C ALA A 84 4.50 1.76 17.29
N GLU A 85 5.60 1.62 18.01
CA GLU A 85 6.64 2.65 18.13
C GLU A 85 7.35 2.91 16.81
N LYS A 86 7.51 1.88 15.96
CA LYS A 86 8.10 2.05 14.63
C LYS A 86 7.12 2.70 13.65
N ALA A 87 5.83 2.31 13.70
CA ALA A 87 4.78 3.01 12.96
C ALA A 87 4.70 4.49 13.34
N GLN A 88 4.84 4.81 14.64
CA GLN A 88 4.91 6.20 15.10
C GLN A 88 6.14 6.95 14.56
N LYS A 89 7.29 6.30 14.38
CA LYS A 89 8.46 6.94 13.71
C LYS A 89 8.14 7.33 12.27
N ILE A 90 7.37 6.51 11.55
CA ILE A 90 6.92 6.84 10.19
C ILE A 90 5.95 8.03 10.22
N VAL A 91 4.99 8.04 11.15
CA VAL A 91 4.08 9.18 11.37
C VAL A 91 4.87 10.47 11.61
N GLU A 92 5.86 10.43 12.51
CA GLU A 92 6.72 11.58 12.82
C GLU A 92 7.54 12.03 11.61
N ALA A 93 8.13 11.09 10.86
CA ALA A 93 8.88 11.38 9.64
C ALA A 93 7.99 12.02 8.56
N SER A 94 6.72 11.60 8.46
CA SER A 94 5.76 12.11 7.47
C SER A 94 5.43 13.60 7.66
N LYS A 95 5.70 14.19 8.84
CA LYS A 95 5.50 15.64 9.07
C LYS A 95 6.35 16.51 8.14
N ALA A 96 7.51 16.01 7.69
CA ALA A 96 8.33 16.70 6.69
C ALA A 96 7.68 16.79 5.29
N LEU A 97 6.53 16.13 5.09
CA LEU A 97 5.74 16.10 3.87
C LEU A 97 4.45 16.93 3.98
N ASP A 98 4.28 17.70 5.07
CA ASP A 98 3.01 18.37 5.40
C ASP A 98 1.80 17.41 5.33
N ALA A 99 1.99 16.20 5.86
CA ALA A 99 1.03 15.11 5.75
C ALA A 99 0.14 14.97 7.00
N GLU A 100 -1.08 14.48 6.79
CA GLU A 100 -1.90 13.89 7.85
C GLU A 100 -1.62 12.38 7.86
N ALA A 101 -1.35 11.80 9.04
CA ALA A 101 -1.09 10.37 9.15
C ALA A 101 -1.88 9.72 10.28
N THR A 102 -2.40 8.52 10.03
CA THR A 102 -3.11 7.70 11.00
C THR A 102 -2.56 6.28 11.04
N THR A 103 -2.77 5.59 12.16
CA THR A 103 -2.32 4.21 12.35
C THR A 103 -3.47 3.29 12.73
N GLU A 104 -3.44 2.05 12.25
CA GLU A 104 -4.44 1.00 12.53
C GLU A 104 -3.73 -0.34 12.73
N GLU A 105 -4.15 -1.12 13.73
CA GLU A 105 -3.70 -2.51 13.89
C GLU A 105 -4.28 -3.40 12.79
N VAL A 106 -3.42 -4.21 12.18
CA VAL A 106 -3.78 -5.16 11.14
C VAL A 106 -3.08 -6.50 11.34
N LYS A 107 -3.66 -7.52 10.74
CA LYS A 107 -3.11 -8.87 10.63
C LYS A 107 -2.70 -9.09 9.17
N SER A 108 -1.41 -9.12 8.90
CA SER A 108 -0.85 -9.28 7.55
C SER A 108 -0.59 -10.75 7.24
N TYR A 109 -1.26 -11.28 6.22
CA TYR A 109 -1.04 -12.60 5.65
C TYR A 109 -0.38 -12.45 4.29
N TYR A 110 0.67 -13.23 4.02
CA TYR A 110 1.43 -13.11 2.77
C TYR A 110 2.16 -14.40 2.41
N TRP A 111 2.51 -14.54 1.14
CA TRP A 111 3.26 -15.70 0.65
C TRP A 111 4.77 -15.41 0.70
N TRP A 112 5.52 -16.26 1.40
CA TRP A 112 6.98 -16.16 1.48
C TRP A 112 7.59 -17.54 1.76
N GLU A 113 8.74 -17.82 1.14
CA GLU A 113 9.47 -19.10 1.33
C GLU A 113 8.59 -20.36 1.17
N GLY A 114 7.67 -20.32 0.20
CA GLY A 114 6.85 -21.47 -0.17
C GLY A 114 5.68 -21.77 0.78
N LYS A 115 5.31 -20.84 1.66
CA LYS A 115 4.18 -21.00 2.58
C LYS A 115 3.45 -19.68 2.84
N VAL A 116 2.26 -19.79 3.43
CA VAL A 116 1.56 -18.65 4.04
C VAL A 116 2.30 -18.27 5.32
N ASN A 117 2.55 -16.97 5.48
CA ASN A 117 3.09 -16.37 6.69
C ASN A 117 2.08 -15.35 7.24
N PHE A 118 2.21 -15.06 8.53
CA PHE A 118 1.32 -14.19 9.27
C PHE A 118 2.13 -13.33 10.24
N ASP A 119 1.87 -12.02 10.23
CA ASP A 119 2.43 -11.07 11.20
C ASP A 119 1.38 -10.04 11.64
N PRO A 120 1.24 -9.78 12.96
CA PRO A 120 0.57 -8.58 13.46
C PRO A 120 1.38 -7.33 13.09
N GLU A 121 0.74 -6.34 12.48
CA GLU A 121 1.38 -5.11 12.02
C GLU A 121 0.54 -3.87 12.36
N TRP A 122 1.19 -2.72 12.22
CA TRP A 122 0.60 -1.39 12.33
C TRP A 122 0.62 -0.74 10.96
N ARG A 123 -0.55 -0.60 10.34
CA ARG A 123 -0.71 0.10 9.06
C ARG A 123 -0.72 1.59 9.28
N VAL A 124 0.14 2.30 8.55
CA VAL A 124 0.19 3.76 8.51
C VAL A 124 -0.44 4.24 7.22
N ALA A 125 -1.44 5.11 7.32
CA ALA A 125 -2.03 5.81 6.18
C ALA A 125 -1.58 7.27 6.20
N ILE A 126 -0.92 7.72 5.12
CA ILE A 126 -0.33 9.05 4.99
C ILE A 126 -1.03 9.78 3.84
N LYS A 127 -1.71 10.88 4.16
CA LYS A 127 -2.36 11.75 3.18
C LYS A 127 -1.54 13.02 3.00
N THR A 128 -1.08 13.27 1.77
CA THR A 128 -0.20 14.42 1.47
C THR A 128 -0.40 14.90 0.03
N SER A 129 0.02 16.13 -0.24
CA SER A 129 0.17 16.67 -1.60
C SER A 129 1.58 16.50 -2.18
N ALA A 130 2.51 15.93 -1.40
CA ALA A 130 3.85 15.62 -1.87
C ALA A 130 3.83 14.54 -2.97
N PRO A 131 4.75 14.58 -3.95
CA PRO A 131 4.85 13.54 -4.96
C PRO A 131 5.27 12.22 -4.31
N PHE A 132 4.78 11.09 -4.84
CA PHE A 132 5.05 9.76 -4.32
C PHE A 132 6.54 9.48 -4.11
N SER A 133 7.41 9.89 -5.04
CA SER A 133 8.87 9.69 -4.91
C SER A 133 9.46 10.33 -3.65
N LYS A 134 8.90 11.46 -3.19
CA LYS A 134 9.33 12.10 -1.94
C LYS A 134 8.80 11.35 -0.72
N VAL A 135 7.57 10.85 -0.79
CA VAL A 135 6.97 10.03 0.27
C VAL A 135 7.76 8.72 0.42
N GLU A 136 8.04 8.03 -0.68
CA GLU A 136 8.85 6.81 -0.73
C GLU A 136 10.23 7.04 -0.09
N GLU A 137 10.91 8.14 -0.40
CA GLU A 137 12.21 8.48 0.20
C GLU A 137 12.12 8.65 1.73
N VAL A 138 11.13 9.41 2.22
CA VAL A 138 10.97 9.70 3.65
C VAL A 138 10.55 8.45 4.41
N VAL A 139 9.56 7.73 3.90
CA VAL A 139 9.04 6.50 4.53
C VAL A 139 10.12 5.42 4.54
N SER A 140 10.81 5.18 3.43
CA SER A 140 11.85 4.13 3.36
C SER A 140 12.99 4.37 4.35
N LYS A 141 13.38 5.64 4.59
CA LYS A 141 14.43 5.97 5.59
C LYS A 141 14.00 5.75 7.02
N ALA A 142 12.70 5.84 7.30
CA ALA A 142 12.13 5.63 8.63
C ALA A 142 11.74 4.16 8.89
N HIS A 143 11.64 3.36 7.83
CA HIS A 143 11.18 1.98 7.89
C HIS A 143 12.28 1.03 8.36
N SER A 144 11.87 -0.02 9.07
CA SER A 144 12.74 -1.11 9.53
C SER A 144 12.89 -2.27 8.56
N TYR A 145 12.07 -2.36 7.52
CA TYR A 145 12.14 -3.42 6.51
C TYR A 145 13.02 -2.98 5.33
N ASP A 146 13.78 -3.93 4.78
CA ASP A 146 14.58 -3.69 3.58
C ASP A 146 13.71 -3.47 2.34
N LEU A 147 12.58 -4.19 2.25
CA LEU A 147 11.59 -4.05 1.19
C LEU A 147 10.20 -3.82 1.79
N PRO A 148 9.87 -2.58 2.19
CA PRO A 148 8.57 -2.27 2.75
C PRO A 148 7.48 -2.23 1.67
N MET A 149 6.24 -2.50 2.07
CA MET A 149 5.07 -2.10 1.29
C MET A 149 4.94 -0.58 1.36
N ILE A 150 5.11 0.14 0.26
CA ILE A 150 4.79 1.57 0.16
C ILE A 150 3.94 1.75 -1.11
N ILE A 151 2.62 1.72 -0.94
CA ILE A 151 1.65 1.81 -2.05
C ILE A 151 0.81 3.07 -1.95
N TYR A 152 0.25 3.53 -3.04
CA TYR A 152 -0.65 4.68 -3.04
C TYR A 152 -1.79 4.53 -4.03
N ASP A 153 -2.93 5.13 -3.71
CA ASP A 153 -4.10 5.12 -4.59
C ASP A 153 -3.84 6.02 -5.80
N LEU A 154 -4.07 5.51 -7.02
CA LEU A 154 -3.92 6.26 -8.26
C LEU A 154 -5.22 7.04 -8.56
N PRO A 155 -5.23 8.39 -8.45
CA PRO A 155 -6.42 9.18 -8.75
C PRO A 155 -6.76 9.15 -10.25
N GLU A 156 -5.72 9.10 -11.08
CA GLU A 156 -5.80 9.00 -12.54
C GLU A 156 -5.08 7.71 -12.97
N PRO A 157 -5.79 6.56 -12.95
CA PRO A 157 -5.20 5.30 -13.36
C PRO A 157 -4.89 5.26 -14.87
N PRO A 158 -3.88 4.48 -15.30
CA PRO A 158 -3.73 4.14 -16.71
C PRO A 158 -4.95 3.34 -17.20
N ALA A 159 -5.12 3.21 -18.53
CA ALA A 159 -6.25 2.48 -19.13
C ALA A 159 -6.38 1.03 -18.62
N GLU A 160 -5.25 0.37 -18.38
CA GLU A 160 -5.19 -0.98 -17.82
C GLU A 160 -4.21 -1.01 -16.62
N PRO A 161 -4.69 -0.72 -15.39
CA PRO A 161 -3.84 -0.77 -14.21
C PRO A 161 -3.38 -2.19 -13.90
N ALA A 162 -2.07 -2.36 -13.69
CA ALA A 162 -1.49 -3.67 -13.39
C ALA A 162 -1.75 -4.10 -11.94
N HIS A 163 -1.68 -3.18 -10.98
CA HIS A 163 -1.71 -3.47 -9.55
C HIS A 163 -2.95 -2.89 -8.88
N TRP A 164 -3.48 -3.65 -7.92
CA TRP A 164 -4.76 -3.37 -7.30
C TRP A 164 -4.74 -3.61 -5.80
N LYS A 165 -5.40 -2.73 -5.08
CA LYS A 165 -5.85 -2.94 -3.70
C LYS A 165 -7.36 -3.22 -3.74
N GLY A 166 -7.79 -4.29 -3.09
CA GLY A 166 -9.20 -4.63 -2.89
C GLY A 166 -9.58 -4.51 -1.43
N VAL A 167 -10.78 -4.04 -1.14
CA VAL A 167 -11.32 -4.02 0.23
C VAL A 167 -12.61 -4.83 0.26
N LEU A 168 -12.65 -5.83 1.14
CA LEU A 168 -13.81 -6.63 1.47
C LEU A 168 -14.37 -6.19 2.82
N ALA A 169 -15.69 -6.09 2.93
CA ALA A 169 -16.37 -5.69 4.16
C ALA A 169 -16.56 -6.89 5.11
N VAL A 170 -15.45 -7.56 5.44
CA VAL A 170 -15.39 -8.74 6.29
C VAL A 170 -14.35 -8.51 7.38
N GLY A 171 -14.68 -8.87 8.63
CA GLY A 171 -13.80 -8.72 9.79
C GLY A 171 -13.74 -10.01 10.61
N GLY A 172 -12.96 -9.99 11.69
CA GLY A 172 -12.88 -11.12 12.63
C GLY A 172 -12.31 -12.41 12.02
N GLU A 173 -12.79 -13.56 12.50
CA GLU A 173 -12.31 -14.89 12.08
C GLU A 173 -12.59 -15.19 10.60
N GLU A 174 -13.68 -14.67 10.04
CA GLU A 174 -13.99 -14.83 8.62
C GLU A 174 -12.93 -14.16 7.75
N ALA A 175 -12.50 -12.95 8.11
CA ALA A 175 -11.43 -12.25 7.38
C ALA A 175 -10.11 -13.01 7.40
N ILE A 176 -9.81 -13.74 8.49
CA ILE A 176 -8.61 -14.57 8.62
C ILE A 176 -8.67 -15.74 7.65
N SER A 177 -9.76 -16.51 7.70
CA SER A 177 -9.95 -17.68 6.81
C SER A 177 -9.91 -17.30 5.33
N VAL A 178 -10.55 -16.18 4.96
CA VAL A 178 -10.49 -15.64 3.60
C VAL A 178 -9.05 -15.23 3.24
N ALA A 179 -8.36 -14.51 4.13
CA ALA A 179 -6.98 -14.07 3.88
C ALA A 179 -6.04 -15.25 3.60
N GLU A 180 -6.04 -16.26 4.48
CA GLU A 180 -5.20 -17.46 4.35
C GLU A 180 -5.49 -18.21 3.04
N THR A 181 -6.77 -18.38 2.70
CA THR A 181 -7.17 -19.06 1.46
C THR A 181 -6.70 -18.31 0.22
N LEU A 182 -6.90 -16.99 0.16
CA LEU A 182 -6.49 -16.16 -0.97
C LEU A 182 -4.96 -16.17 -1.16
N VAL A 183 -4.20 -16.11 -0.06
CA VAL A 183 -2.74 -16.12 -0.07
C VAL A 183 -2.20 -17.50 -0.44
N ALA A 184 -2.78 -18.58 0.12
CA ALA A 184 -2.39 -19.96 -0.19
C ALA A 184 -2.58 -20.30 -1.67
N LYS A 185 -3.65 -19.79 -2.29
CA LYS A 185 -3.92 -19.92 -3.73
C LYS A 185 -3.06 -18.99 -4.60
N ARG A 186 -2.24 -18.14 -3.99
CA ARG A 186 -1.39 -17.17 -4.70
C ARG A 186 -2.19 -16.31 -5.69
N ILE A 187 -3.42 -15.96 -5.32
CA ILE A 187 -4.28 -15.00 -6.06
C ILE A 187 -4.23 -13.61 -5.44
N VAL A 188 -3.72 -13.50 -4.22
CA VAL A 188 -3.25 -12.25 -3.61
C VAL A 188 -1.87 -12.52 -3.03
N ALA A 189 -0.96 -11.56 -3.12
CA ALA A 189 0.36 -11.69 -2.52
C ALA A 189 0.33 -11.30 -1.03
N CYS A 190 -0.53 -10.33 -0.69
CA CYS A 190 -0.71 -9.83 0.67
C CYS A 190 -2.20 -9.56 0.96
N ALA A 191 -2.65 -9.96 2.14
CA ALA A 191 -3.99 -9.71 2.66
C ALA A 191 -3.89 -9.18 4.10
N GLN A 192 -4.49 -8.03 4.37
CA GLN A 192 -4.41 -7.36 5.67
C GLN A 192 -5.79 -7.27 6.29
N ALA A 193 -6.05 -8.09 7.31
CA ALA A 193 -7.30 -8.06 8.06
C ALA A 193 -7.23 -6.99 9.15
N SER A 194 -8.22 -6.12 9.21
CA SER A 194 -8.48 -5.26 10.36
C SER A 194 -9.71 -5.72 11.12
N ALA A 195 -10.17 -4.94 12.10
CA ALA A 195 -11.37 -5.27 12.87
C ALA A 195 -12.62 -5.40 12.01
N THR A 196 -12.71 -4.66 10.90
CA THR A 196 -13.94 -4.52 10.11
C THR A 196 -13.77 -4.80 8.62
N SER A 197 -12.55 -5.02 8.14
CA SER A 197 -12.29 -5.17 6.71
C SER A 197 -11.11 -6.08 6.42
N LEU A 198 -11.08 -6.63 5.20
CA LEU A 198 -9.93 -7.32 4.64
C LEU A 198 -9.42 -6.55 3.42
N ALA A 199 -8.20 -6.03 3.51
CA ALA A 199 -7.54 -5.31 2.43
C ALA A 199 -6.53 -6.21 1.70
N VAL A 200 -6.83 -6.61 0.47
CA VAL A 200 -5.98 -7.47 -0.36
C VAL A 200 -5.18 -6.68 -1.38
N LYS A 201 -4.02 -7.18 -1.78
CA LYS A 201 -3.18 -6.62 -2.85
C LYS A 201 -2.88 -7.69 -3.87
N THR A 202 -3.16 -7.35 -5.12
CA THR A 202 -3.08 -8.30 -6.22
C THR A 202 -2.78 -7.61 -7.55
N VAL A 203 -2.71 -8.41 -8.60
CA VAL A 203 -2.51 -7.99 -9.99
C VAL A 203 -3.79 -8.19 -10.81
N LEU A 204 -3.87 -7.49 -11.94
CA LEU A 204 -5.06 -7.44 -12.80
C LEU A 204 -5.65 -8.84 -13.11
N ARG A 205 -4.80 -9.80 -13.50
CA ARG A 205 -5.22 -11.18 -13.86
C ARG A 205 -5.89 -11.95 -12.73
N CYS A 206 -5.60 -11.61 -11.47
CA CYS A 206 -6.11 -12.35 -10.31
C CYS A 206 -7.38 -11.74 -9.70
N LYS A 207 -7.75 -10.50 -10.06
CA LYS A 207 -8.97 -9.84 -9.56
C LYS A 207 -10.24 -10.72 -9.63
N PRO A 208 -10.59 -11.33 -10.78
CA PRO A 208 -11.80 -12.16 -10.85
C PRO A 208 -11.71 -13.42 -9.97
N LEU A 209 -10.49 -13.95 -9.75
CA LEU A 209 -10.27 -15.10 -8.88
C LEU A 209 -10.48 -14.73 -7.41
N VAL A 210 -10.09 -13.51 -7.01
CA VAL A 210 -10.34 -13.00 -5.65
C VAL A 210 -11.84 -12.91 -5.38
N GLU A 211 -12.61 -12.34 -6.31
CA GLU A 211 -14.07 -12.22 -6.17
C GLU A 211 -14.75 -13.59 -6.10
N ALA A 212 -14.36 -14.51 -6.99
CA ALA A 212 -14.88 -15.88 -7.01
C ALA A 212 -14.58 -16.63 -5.70
N GLN A 213 -13.36 -16.49 -5.18
CA GLN A 213 -12.94 -17.17 -3.95
C GLN A 213 -13.54 -16.54 -2.69
N ALA A 214 -13.69 -15.22 -2.65
CA ALA A 214 -14.26 -14.50 -1.52
C ALA A 214 -15.79 -14.60 -1.45
N GLY A 215 -16.46 -14.96 -2.55
CA GLY A 215 -17.91 -15.10 -2.62
C GLY A 215 -18.69 -13.79 -2.43
N GLN A 216 -18.01 -12.64 -2.52
CA GLN A 216 -18.59 -11.32 -2.33
C GLN A 216 -17.90 -10.26 -3.20
N ALA A 217 -18.56 -9.10 -3.36
CA ALA A 217 -18.02 -7.99 -4.12
C ALA A 217 -16.81 -7.35 -3.40
N VAL A 218 -15.80 -6.98 -4.18
CA VAL A 218 -14.58 -6.34 -3.69
C VAL A 218 -14.55 -4.89 -4.16
N GLN A 219 -14.27 -3.96 -3.24
CA GLN A 219 -14.06 -2.55 -3.59
C GLN A 219 -12.63 -2.38 -4.10
N TRP A 220 -12.47 -2.23 -5.41
CA TRP A 220 -11.17 -2.15 -6.06
C TRP A 220 -10.67 -0.71 -6.22
N THR A 221 -9.39 -0.52 -5.94
CA THR A 221 -8.64 0.71 -6.22
C THR A 221 -7.34 0.35 -6.90
N SER A 222 -7.06 0.98 -8.03
CA SER A 222 -5.75 0.86 -8.71
C SER A 222 -4.68 1.54 -7.88
N ILE A 223 -3.53 0.89 -7.76
CA ILE A 223 -2.43 1.39 -6.93
C ILE A 223 -1.15 1.55 -7.72
N GLY A 224 -0.35 2.53 -7.33
CA GLY A 224 1.09 2.55 -7.58
C GLY A 224 1.85 2.18 -6.31
N GLY A 225 3.17 2.19 -6.36
CA GLY A 225 4.00 1.88 -5.20
C GLY A 225 5.49 1.79 -5.53
N ASN A 226 6.29 1.48 -4.51
CA ASN A 226 7.72 1.25 -4.66
C ASN A 226 7.97 0.03 -5.55
N ALA A 227 8.93 0.15 -6.47
CA ALA A 227 9.11 -0.80 -7.57
C ALA A 227 9.34 -2.25 -7.10
N GLY A 228 10.10 -2.43 -6.02
CA GLY A 228 10.38 -3.77 -5.49
C GLY A 228 9.13 -4.47 -4.96
N TYR A 229 8.23 -3.75 -4.27
CA TYR A 229 7.00 -4.32 -3.76
C TYR A 229 6.03 -4.66 -4.91
N LEU A 230 5.90 -3.78 -5.91
CA LEU A 230 5.04 -4.05 -7.07
C LEU A 230 5.54 -5.26 -7.88
N LYS A 231 6.86 -5.42 -8.04
CA LYS A 231 7.43 -6.61 -8.66
C LYS A 231 7.12 -7.86 -7.85
N TRP A 232 7.24 -7.80 -6.52
CA TRP A 232 6.89 -8.92 -5.64
C TRP A 232 5.40 -9.31 -5.77
N LEU A 233 4.47 -8.35 -5.91
CA LEU A 233 3.07 -8.67 -6.22
C LEU A 233 2.94 -9.47 -7.53
N GLU A 234 3.70 -9.11 -8.57
CA GLU A 234 3.67 -9.79 -9.86
C GLU A 234 4.22 -11.22 -9.81
N ASP A 235 5.32 -11.41 -9.07
CA ASP A 235 5.98 -12.69 -8.90
C ASP A 235 5.14 -13.66 -8.04
N GLU A 236 4.43 -13.12 -7.04
CA GLU A 236 3.69 -13.94 -6.08
C GLU A 236 2.23 -14.19 -6.44
N CYS A 237 1.58 -13.29 -7.20
CA CYS A 237 0.20 -13.51 -7.66
C CYS A 237 0.14 -14.38 -8.93
N VAL A 238 0.55 -15.65 -8.86
CA VAL A 238 0.56 -16.53 -10.05
C VAL A 238 -0.79 -17.18 -10.37
N GLY A 239 -1.74 -17.16 -9.44
CA GLY A 239 -3.05 -17.81 -9.61
C GLY A 239 -2.94 -19.33 -9.66
N ALA A 240 -2.33 -19.93 -8.65
CA ALA A 240 -2.24 -21.38 -8.55
C ALA A 240 -3.65 -21.98 -8.40
N GLU A 241 -3.95 -23.01 -9.21
CA GLU A 241 -5.22 -23.76 -9.16
C GLU A 241 -5.41 -24.49 -7.82
#